data_AF-A0A936LC18-F1
#
_entry.id   AF-A0A936LC18-F1
#
_cell.length_a   1.000
_cell.length_b   1.000
_cell.length_c   1.000
_cell.angle_alpha   90.00
_cell.angle_beta   90.00
_cell.angle_gamma   90.00
#
_symmetry.space_group_name_H-M   'P 1'
#
loop_
_entity.id
_entity.type
_entity.pdbx_description
1 polymer ?
#
loop_
_entity_poly.entity_id
_entity_poly.type
_entity_poly.pdbx_seq_one_letter_code
_entity_poly.pdbx_strand_id
1 'polypeptide(L)' 'MRKRKKRKPPKRRNPAAAALASPRFRMRRVDPRKGKRGYSRHGDKGLPDNDDDSGD' A
#
# COMPACT_ATOMS: atom_id res chain seq x y z
N MET A 1 2.54 -40.85 -36.24
CA MET A 1 3.22 -39.78 -35.46
C MET A 1 2.27 -38.61 -35.22
N ARG A 2 1.83 -38.35 -33.98
CA ARG A 2 0.90 -37.25 -33.68
C ARG A 2 1.65 -35.91 -33.59
N LYS A 3 1.33 -34.95 -34.47
CA LYS A 3 1.88 -33.57 -34.42
C LYS A 3 1.22 -32.82 -33.24
N ARG A 4 2.01 -32.31 -32.29
CA ARG A 4 1.50 -31.51 -31.16
C ARG A 4 1.08 -30.13 -31.66
N LYS A 5 -0.15 -29.70 -31.37
CA LYS A 5 -0.61 -28.32 -31.66
C LYS A 5 0.15 -27.32 -30.78
N LYS A 6 0.64 -26.21 -31.36
CA LYS A 6 1.26 -25.12 -30.58
C LYS A 6 0.18 -24.44 -29.74
N ARG A 7 0.33 -24.44 -28.40
CA ARG A 7 -0.51 -23.64 -27.50
C ARG A 7 -0.15 -22.17 -27.67
N LYS A 8 -1.14 -21.27 -27.58
CA LYS A 8 -0.91 -19.82 -27.60
C LYS A 8 0.09 -19.45 -26.47
N PRO A 9 1.02 -18.52 -26.70
CA PRO A 9 1.93 -18.07 -25.65
C PRO A 9 1.13 -17.46 -24.49
N PRO A 10 1.57 -17.64 -23.23
CA PRO A 10 0.91 -17.02 -22.10
C PRO A 10 0.86 -15.49 -22.26
N LYS A 11 -0.29 -14.87 -21.98
CA LYS A 11 -0.41 -13.40 -21.98
C LYS A 11 0.66 -12.82 -21.06
N ARG A 12 1.47 -11.89 -21.58
CA ARG A 12 2.49 -11.18 -20.80
C ARG A 12 1.78 -10.46 -19.65
N ARG A 13 2.08 -10.85 -18.42
CA ARG A 13 1.56 -10.14 -17.23
C ARG A 13 2.34 -8.84 -17.07
N ASN A 14 1.63 -7.71 -16.99
CA ASN A 14 2.25 -6.42 -16.73
C ASN A 14 2.69 -6.37 -15.25
N PRO A 15 4.00 -6.36 -14.94
CA PRO A 15 4.47 -6.37 -13.57
C PRO A 15 4.08 -5.10 -12.81
N ALA A 16 4.00 -3.95 -13.48
CA ALA A 16 3.59 -2.69 -12.87
C ALA A 16 2.10 -2.73 -12.43
N ALA A 17 1.23 -3.31 -13.27
CA ALA A 17 -0.17 -3.49 -12.91
C ALA A 17 -0.35 -4.43 -11.71
N ALA A 18 0.47 -5.47 -11.61
CA ALA A 18 0.49 -6.36 -10.45
C ALA A 18 0.98 -5.66 -9.17
N ALA A 19 1.99 -4.79 -9.30
CA ALA A 19 2.49 -4.00 -8.18
C ALA A 19 1.44 -3.00 -7.67
N LEU A 20 0.74 -2.30 -8.55
CA LEU A 20 -0.32 -1.35 -8.19
C LEU A 20 -1.52 -2.01 -7.50
N ALA A 21 -1.82 -3.26 -7.85
CA ALA A 21 -2.86 -4.04 -7.18
C ALA A 21 -2.45 -4.57 -5.80
N SER A 22 -1.19 -4.42 -5.40
CA SER A 22 -0.71 -4.87 -4.10
C SER A 22 -1.21 -3.97 -2.96
N PRO A 23 -1.32 -4.49 -1.72
CA PRO A 23 -1.72 -3.70 -0.55
C PRO A 23 -0.82 -2.48 -0.29
N ARG A 24 0.42 -2.49 -0.77
CA ARG A 24 1.40 -1.42 -0.60
C ARG A 24 0.94 -0.11 -1.26
N PHE A 25 0.25 -0.19 -2.40
CA PHE A 25 -0.21 0.96 -3.18
C PHE A 25 -1.70 1.23 -3.04
N ARG A 26 -2.36 0.67 -2.01
CA ARG A 26 -3.78 0.96 -1.76
C ARG A 26 -3.99 2.43 -1.43
N MET A 27 -5.14 2.96 -1.85
CA MET A 27 -5.56 4.31 -1.48
C MET A 27 -5.61 4.47 0.05
N ARG A 28 -4.90 5.46 0.57
CA ARG A 28 -4.92 5.82 1.99
C ARG A 28 -5.92 6.95 2.19
N ARG A 29 -6.86 6.77 3.13
CA ARG A 29 -7.73 7.85 3.59
C ARG A 29 -7.01 8.58 4.72
N VAL A 30 -7.02 9.90 4.65
CA VAL A 30 -6.52 10.76 5.73
C VAL A 30 -7.72 11.17 6.56
N ASP A 31 -7.68 10.92 7.86
CA ASP A 31 -8.74 11.35 8.76
C ASP A 31 -8.67 12.88 8.94
N PRO A 32 -9.79 13.60 8.74
CA PRO A 32 -9.79 15.05 8.79
C PRO A 32 -9.67 15.54 10.23
N ARG A 33 -8.84 16.56 10.49
CA ARG A 33 -8.74 17.20 11.82
C ARG A 33 -9.99 18.00 12.23
N LYS A 34 -10.84 18.36 11.27
CA LYS A 34 -12.07 19.14 11.49
C LYS A 34 -13.18 18.65 10.54
N GLY A 35 -14.42 18.68 10.99
CA GLY A 35 -15.59 18.24 10.22
C GLY A 35 -16.03 16.82 10.57
N LYS A 36 -16.70 16.12 9.65
CA LYS A 36 -17.24 14.77 9.89
C LYS A 36 -16.09 13.81 10.24
N ARG A 37 -16.20 13.13 11.39
CA ARG A 37 -15.19 12.21 11.97
C ARG A 37 -13.90 12.85 12.47
N GLY A 38 -13.83 14.18 12.57
CA GLY A 38 -12.65 14.87 13.12
C GLY A 38 -12.58 14.93 14.66
N TYR A 39 -13.54 14.32 15.37
CA TYR A 39 -13.47 14.21 16.82
C TYR A 39 -12.54 13.05 17.21
N SER A 40 -11.49 13.35 17.96
CA SER A 40 -10.67 12.34 18.64
C SER A 40 -11.02 12.31 20.13
N ARG A 41 -11.15 11.11 20.70
CA ARG A 41 -11.44 10.92 22.13
C ARG A 41 -10.31 11.44 23.02
N HIS A 42 -9.08 11.24 22.56
CA HIS A 42 -7.88 11.85 23.12
C HIS A 42 -7.23 12.62 21.97
N GLY A 43 -7.01 13.93 22.18
CA GLY A 43 -6.21 14.73 21.25
C GLY A 43 -4.81 14.11 21.13
N ASP A 44 -4.15 14.37 20.01
CA ASP A 44 -2.75 13.99 19.85
C ASP A 44 -1.92 14.87 20.80
N LYS A 45 -1.74 14.40 22.03
CA LYS A 45 -0.69 14.90 22.92
C LYS A 45 0.55 14.28 22.31
N GLY A 46 1.20 15.04 21.41
CA GLY A 46 2.35 14.55 20.65
C GLY A 46 3.18 13.63 21.52
N LEU A 47 3.38 12.40 21.05
CA LEU A 47 4.45 11.57 21.60
C LEU A 47 5.67 12.49 21.68
N PRO A 48 6.42 12.52 22.80
CA PRO A 48 7.67 13.26 22.80
C PRO A 48 8.43 12.83 21.55
N ASP A 49 8.94 13.82 20.80
CA ASP A 49 9.81 13.61 19.66
C ASP A 49 11.05 12.90 20.20
N ASN A 50 10.95 11.60 20.43
CA ASN A 50 12.06 10.75 20.82
C ASN A 50 12.83 10.47 19.53
N ASP A 51 13.50 11.51 19.05
CA ASP A 51 14.70 11.38 18.24
C ASP A 51 15.82 10.87 19.17
N ASP A 52 15.69 9.62 19.63
CA ASP A 52 16.74 8.94 20.40
C ASP A 52 17.74 8.38 19.40
N ASP A 53 18.58 9.29 18.89
CA ASP A 53 19.72 9.06 18.00
C ASP A 53 20.90 8.45 18.79
N SER A 54 20.64 7.42 19.60
CA SER A 54 21.67 6.70 20.35
C SER A 54 22.29 5.61 19.47
N GLY A 55 23.30 6.03 18.70
CA GLY A 55 24.20 5.13 17.99
C GLY A 55 25.14 4.37 18.94
N ASP A 56 25.22 3.06 18.72
CA ASP A 56 26.36 2.17 18.96
C ASP A 56 26.47 1.21 17.76
#